data_AF-A0A947RM39-F1
#
_entry.id   AF-A0A947RM39-F1
#
_cell.length_a   1.000
_cell.length_b   1.000
_cell.length_c   1.000
_cell.angle_alpha   90.00
_cell.angle_beta   90.00
_cell.angle_gamma   90.00
#
_symmetry.space_group_name_H-M   'P 1'
#
loop_
_entity.id
_entity.type
_entity.pdbx_description
1 polymer ?
#
loop_
_entity_poly.entity_id
_entity_poly.type
_entity_poly.pdbx_seq_one_letter_code
_entity_poly.pdbx_strand_id
1 'polypeptide(L)'
;MRIRLGAGIVVGMLSLLALSASACTFLFSYASIEAPIGTVGEVGIRIQKTHANCTLSSMDDYNIEVIGIQLLGETSWENLGGGLYEKWVQISLAVVGDGSLKISKTCTKEGYEEKVLPITSLVPESSDALWSQAWNGVYPFDEPGDVREAYGAPIVHDGTLAVGALSILLPTNMQLPDPLPESVRLYALYDSGSVFPLLLVGDDVFYRFDHLIN
;
A
#
# COMPACT_ATOMS: atom_id res chain seq x y z
N MET A 1 -34.51 0.27 40.56
CA MET A 1 -35.33 1.33 39.91
C MET A 1 -35.68 0.84 38.52
N ARG A 2 -36.95 0.55 38.24
CA ARG A 2 -37.43 0.02 36.95
C ARG A 2 -38.07 1.16 36.17
N ILE A 3 -37.57 1.43 34.96
CA ILE A 3 -38.23 2.33 34.00
C ILE A 3 -38.80 1.45 32.88
N ARG A 4 -40.12 1.48 32.74
CA ARG A 4 -40.86 1.03 31.57
C ARG A 4 -40.91 2.20 30.58
N LEU A 5 -40.61 1.95 29.31
CA LEU A 5 -40.90 2.86 28.21
C LEU A 5 -41.61 2.09 27.09
N GLY A 6 -42.61 2.74 26.53
CA GLY A 6 -43.73 2.14 25.81
C GLY A 6 -43.43 1.74 24.37
N ALA A 7 -44.29 0.85 23.88
CA ALA A 7 -44.31 0.40 22.50
C ALA A 7 -44.81 1.54 21.59
N GLY A 8 -43.90 2.13 20.82
CA GLY A 8 -44.22 2.93 19.65
C GLY A 8 -44.19 2.03 18.41
N ILE A 9 -45.32 1.91 17.71
CA ILE A 9 -45.41 1.25 16.40
C ILE A 9 -44.78 2.20 15.38
N VAL A 10 -43.59 1.87 14.89
CA VAL A 10 -42.97 2.52 13.74
C VAL A 10 -43.48 1.82 12.48
N VAL A 11 -44.26 2.54 11.68
CA VAL A 11 -44.66 2.10 10.33
C VAL A 11 -43.41 2.12 9.47
N GLY A 12 -42.88 0.92 9.21
CA GLY A 12 -41.66 0.72 8.41
C GLY A 12 -41.88 1.12 6.96
N MET A 13 -41.13 2.13 6.52
CA MET A 13 -40.93 2.45 5.12
C MET A 13 -40.12 1.30 4.50
N LEU A 14 -40.76 0.49 3.67
CA LEU A 14 -40.11 -0.62 2.96
C LEU A 14 -39.25 -0.03 1.84
N SER A 15 -38.03 0.38 2.17
CA SER A 15 -37.01 0.75 1.19
C SER A 15 -36.65 -0.51 0.40
N LEU A 16 -37.21 -0.64 -0.81
CA LEU A 16 -36.72 -1.57 -1.82
C LEU A 16 -35.29 -1.16 -2.18
N LEU A 17 -34.33 -1.71 -1.45
CA LEU A 17 -32.92 -1.72 -1.84
C LEU A 17 -32.86 -2.50 -3.15
N ALA A 18 -32.82 -1.78 -4.27
CA ALA A 18 -32.40 -2.33 -5.53
C ALA A 18 -30.96 -2.85 -5.33
N LEU A 19 -30.84 -4.15 -5.10
CA LEU A 19 -29.57 -4.86 -5.18
C LEU A 19 -29.14 -4.77 -6.65
N SER A 20 -28.40 -3.72 -6.97
CA SER A 20 -27.60 -3.65 -8.18
C SER A 20 -26.68 -4.86 -8.14
N ALA A 21 -27.01 -5.91 -8.88
CA ALA A 21 -26.18 -7.11 -8.96
C ALA A 21 -24.83 -6.68 -9.57
N SER A 22 -23.79 -6.59 -8.75
CA SER A 22 -22.45 -6.22 -9.21
C SER A 22 -21.88 -7.35 -10.07
N ALA A 23 -21.24 -6.98 -11.17
CA ALA A 23 -20.73 -7.94 -12.15
C ALA A 23 -19.48 -8.68 -11.70
N CYS A 24 -18.78 -8.10 -10.76
CA CYS A 24 -17.72 -8.75 -10.05
C CYS A 24 -17.91 -8.54 -8.56
N THR A 25 -17.45 -9.51 -7.78
CA THR A 25 -17.25 -9.32 -6.35
C THR A 25 -15.76 -9.24 -6.09
N PHE A 26 -15.31 -8.12 -5.53
CA PHE A 26 -13.95 -7.94 -5.05
C PHE A 26 -13.86 -8.34 -3.58
N LEU A 27 -12.80 -9.05 -3.22
CA LEU A 27 -12.52 -9.50 -1.86
C LEU A 27 -11.04 -9.26 -1.57
N PHE A 28 -10.76 -8.81 -0.36
CA PHE A 28 -9.41 -8.77 0.19
C PHE A 28 -9.31 -9.86 1.26
N SER A 29 -8.10 -10.38 1.49
CA SER A 29 -7.83 -11.34 2.58
C SER A 29 -8.07 -10.76 3.97
N TYR A 30 -8.12 -9.44 4.09
CA TYR A 30 -8.37 -8.69 5.32
C TYR A 30 -9.58 -7.76 5.15
N ALA A 31 -10.22 -7.41 6.27
CA ALA A 31 -11.26 -6.37 6.29
C ALA A 31 -10.65 -4.97 6.45
N SER A 32 -9.56 -4.87 7.20
CA SER A 32 -8.73 -3.68 7.42
C SER A 32 -7.34 -4.12 7.86
N ILE A 33 -6.36 -3.23 7.76
CA ILE A 33 -5.00 -3.43 8.30
C ILE A 33 -4.69 -2.25 9.23
N GLU A 34 -4.17 -2.55 10.42
CA GLU A 34 -3.66 -1.55 11.34
C GLU A 34 -2.35 -2.07 11.93
N ALA A 35 -1.24 -1.39 11.65
CA ALA A 35 0.09 -1.78 12.12
C ALA A 35 1.07 -0.59 12.09
N PRO A 36 2.22 -0.67 12.78
CA PRO A 36 3.25 0.36 12.71
C PRO A 36 3.82 0.54 11.31
N ILE A 37 4.24 1.77 10.98
CA ILE A 37 5.00 2.07 9.76
C ILE A 37 6.26 1.20 9.64
N GLY A 38 6.61 0.82 8.41
CA GLY A 38 7.69 -0.12 8.10
C GLY A 38 7.31 -1.60 8.21
N THR A 39 6.10 -1.91 8.69
CA THR A 39 5.56 -3.28 8.64
C THR A 39 5.37 -3.72 7.20
N VAL A 40 5.82 -4.94 6.89
CA VAL A 40 5.60 -5.60 5.60
C VAL A 40 4.63 -6.76 5.77
N GLY A 41 3.72 -6.92 4.80
CA GLY A 41 2.77 -8.02 4.77
C GLY A 41 2.28 -8.32 3.36
N GLU A 42 1.63 -9.47 3.21
CA GLU A 42 1.02 -9.89 1.95
C GLU A 42 -0.50 -9.75 2.03
N VAL A 43 -1.12 -9.23 0.97
CA VAL A 43 -2.58 -9.11 0.86
C VAL A 43 -3.06 -9.90 -0.35
N GLY A 44 -3.99 -10.83 -0.13
CA GLY A 44 -4.66 -11.55 -1.19
C GLY A 44 -5.81 -10.70 -1.75
N ILE A 45 -5.83 -10.51 -3.06
CA ILE A 45 -6.91 -9.86 -3.80
C ILE A 45 -7.62 -10.94 -4.61
N ARG A 46 -8.93 -11.10 -4.37
CA ARG A 46 -9.78 -12.05 -5.08
C ARG A 46 -10.86 -11.35 -5.87
N ILE A 47 -11.10 -11.86 -7.08
CA ILE A 47 -12.13 -11.38 -7.99
C ILE A 47 -13.00 -12.56 -8.40
N GLN A 48 -14.27 -12.51 -8.01
CA GLN A 48 -15.27 -13.45 -8.50
C GLN A 48 -16.05 -12.80 -9.64
N LYS A 49 -15.86 -13.31 -10.86
CA LYS A 49 -16.71 -12.96 -12.01
C LYS A 49 -18.05 -13.70 -11.83
N THR A 50 -19.17 -12.96 -11.76
CA THR A 50 -20.51 -13.54 -11.53
C THR A 50 -21.31 -13.71 -12.83
N HIS A 51 -20.81 -13.19 -13.95
CA HIS A 51 -21.48 -13.21 -15.25
C HIS A 51 -20.74 -14.05 -16.28
N ALA A 52 -21.48 -14.83 -17.06
CA ALA A 52 -20.91 -15.69 -18.12
C ALA A 52 -20.28 -14.89 -19.29
N ASN A 53 -20.77 -13.67 -19.56
CA ASN A 53 -20.32 -12.81 -20.66
C ASN A 53 -19.71 -11.50 -20.13
N CYS A 54 -18.69 -11.61 -19.26
CA CYS A 54 -17.89 -10.46 -18.85
C CYS A 54 -17.13 -9.91 -20.05
N THR A 55 -17.26 -8.61 -20.34
CA THR A 55 -16.54 -7.96 -21.45
C THR A 55 -15.07 -7.70 -21.13
N LEU A 56 -14.68 -7.76 -19.85
CA LEU A 56 -13.28 -7.75 -19.43
C LEU A 56 -12.67 -9.14 -19.61
N SER A 57 -12.09 -9.31 -20.79
CA SER A 57 -11.43 -10.55 -21.20
C SER A 57 -10.05 -10.72 -20.56
N SER A 58 -9.39 -9.62 -20.13
CA SER A 58 -8.09 -9.69 -19.46
C SER A 58 -8.21 -9.41 -17.96
N MET A 59 -7.27 -9.94 -17.19
CA MET A 59 -7.06 -9.53 -15.79
C MET A 59 -6.19 -8.27 -15.68
N ASP A 60 -5.63 -7.80 -16.80
CA ASP A 60 -4.92 -6.51 -16.89
C ASP A 60 -5.89 -5.31 -16.91
N ASP A 61 -7.18 -5.57 -17.12
CA ASP A 61 -8.23 -4.54 -17.10
C ASP A 61 -8.58 -4.07 -15.66
N TYR A 62 -7.94 -4.66 -14.64
CA TYR A 62 -8.14 -4.34 -13.24
C TYR A 62 -6.96 -3.52 -12.72
N ASN A 63 -7.26 -2.37 -12.12
CA ASN A 63 -6.26 -1.43 -11.64
C ASN A 63 -6.08 -1.57 -10.14
N ILE A 64 -4.83 -1.62 -9.70
CA ILE A 64 -4.45 -1.56 -8.29
C ILE A 64 -3.88 -0.17 -8.02
N GLU A 65 -4.42 0.50 -7.03
CA GLU A 65 -3.96 1.80 -6.56
C GLU A 65 -3.68 1.75 -5.06
N VAL A 66 -2.66 2.48 -4.62
CA VAL A 66 -2.23 2.50 -3.21
C VAL A 66 -2.09 3.93 -2.70
N ILE A 67 -2.41 4.14 -1.43
CA ILE A 67 -2.23 5.42 -0.72
C ILE A 67 -1.63 5.10 0.66
N GLY A 68 -0.59 5.83 1.07
CA GLY A 68 0.06 5.66 2.39
C GLY A 68 0.87 4.37 2.56
N ILE A 69 0.93 3.53 1.53
CA ILE A 69 1.69 2.27 1.49
C ILE A 69 2.51 2.18 0.20
N GLN A 70 3.53 1.33 0.20
CA GLN A 70 4.26 0.94 -1.00
C GLN A 70 3.86 -0.47 -1.45
N LEU A 71 3.76 -0.67 -2.75
CA LEU A 71 3.71 -2.00 -3.35
C LEU A 71 5.16 -2.46 -3.60
N LEU A 72 5.60 -3.49 -2.90
CA LEU A 72 6.96 -4.05 -3.02
C LEU A 72 7.05 -5.14 -4.10
N GLY A 73 5.93 -5.81 -4.38
CA GLY A 73 5.88 -6.88 -5.37
C GLY A 73 4.47 -7.45 -5.50
N GLU A 74 4.27 -8.24 -6.54
CA GLU A 74 3.01 -8.90 -6.81
C GLU A 74 3.18 -10.21 -7.58
N THR A 75 2.26 -11.15 -7.38
CA THR A 75 2.17 -12.35 -8.22
C THR A 75 1.40 -12.05 -9.51
N SER A 76 1.51 -12.95 -10.49
CA SER A 76 0.52 -12.98 -11.58
C SER A 76 -0.86 -13.38 -11.04
N TRP A 77 -1.92 -13.07 -11.79
CA TRP A 77 -3.26 -13.55 -11.50
C TRP A 77 -3.36 -15.07 -11.72
N GLU A 78 -3.83 -15.79 -10.71
CA GLU A 78 -4.13 -17.21 -10.76
C GLU A 78 -5.64 -17.44 -10.96
N ASN A 79 -6.01 -18.36 -11.84
CA ASN A 79 -7.41 -18.78 -12.04
C ASN A 79 -7.71 -20.01 -11.19
N LEU A 80 -8.52 -19.85 -10.15
CA LEU A 80 -8.90 -20.90 -9.20
C LEU A 80 -10.14 -21.68 -9.66
N GLY A 81 -10.64 -21.43 -10.87
CA GLY A 81 -11.84 -22.04 -11.43
C GLY A 81 -13.13 -21.30 -11.06
N GLY A 82 -14.22 -21.62 -11.77
CA GLY A 82 -15.53 -21.02 -11.49
C GLY A 82 -15.60 -19.49 -11.65
N GLY A 83 -14.67 -18.89 -12.40
CA GLY A 83 -14.58 -17.43 -12.54
C GLY A 83 -13.94 -16.71 -11.35
N LEU A 84 -13.31 -17.45 -10.43
CA LEU A 84 -12.54 -16.92 -9.31
C LEU A 84 -11.06 -16.73 -9.70
N TYR A 85 -10.55 -15.53 -9.47
CA TYR A 85 -9.15 -15.19 -9.71
C TYR A 85 -8.53 -14.65 -8.42
N GLU A 86 -7.25 -14.94 -8.21
CA GLU A 86 -6.48 -14.47 -7.06
C GLU A 86 -5.14 -13.87 -7.49
N LYS A 87 -4.72 -12.80 -6.83
CA LYS A 87 -3.37 -12.23 -6.89
C LYS A 87 -2.93 -11.90 -5.47
N TRP A 88 -1.65 -12.09 -5.17
CA TRP A 88 -1.04 -11.65 -3.93
C TRP A 88 -0.19 -10.42 -4.19
N VAL A 89 -0.31 -9.42 -3.32
CA VAL A 89 0.53 -8.22 -3.33
C VAL A 89 1.31 -8.12 -2.02
N GLN A 90 2.60 -7.86 -2.10
CA GLN A 90 3.43 -7.55 -0.94
C GLN A 90 3.46 -6.04 -0.74
N ILE A 91 3.08 -5.57 0.43
CA ILE A 91 2.99 -4.14 0.75
C ILE A 91 3.88 -3.78 1.94
N SER A 92 4.33 -2.53 1.98
CA SER A 92 4.99 -1.90 3.12
C SER A 92 4.20 -0.69 3.57
N LEU A 93 3.94 -0.55 4.88
CA LEU A 93 3.34 0.65 5.44
C LEU A 93 4.37 1.78 5.41
N ALA A 94 4.11 2.84 4.64
CA ALA A 94 5.16 3.78 4.21
C ALA A 94 5.00 5.21 4.74
N VAL A 95 3.79 5.59 5.15
CA VAL A 95 3.48 6.89 5.77
C VAL A 95 2.53 6.67 6.94
N VAL A 96 2.76 7.33 8.07
CA VAL A 96 1.84 7.30 9.23
C VAL A 96 0.49 7.92 8.86
N GLY A 97 -0.59 7.35 9.41
CA GLY A 97 -1.96 7.81 9.19
C GLY A 97 -2.78 6.87 8.30
N ASP A 98 -3.83 7.43 7.71
CA ASP A 98 -4.77 6.67 6.88
C ASP A 98 -4.19 6.43 5.48
N GLY A 99 -4.38 5.20 5.02
CA GLY A 99 -3.98 4.71 3.71
C GLY A 99 -5.01 3.73 3.15
N SER A 100 -4.73 3.23 1.95
CA SER A 100 -5.59 2.23 1.34
C SER A 100 -4.90 1.42 0.26
N LEU A 101 -5.43 0.22 0.03
CA LEU A 101 -5.24 -0.57 -1.18
C LEU A 101 -6.57 -0.66 -1.91
N LYS A 102 -6.64 -0.14 -3.13
CA LYS A 102 -7.86 -0.15 -3.96
C LYS A 102 -7.67 -1.07 -5.15
N ILE A 103 -8.70 -1.86 -5.44
CA ILE A 103 -8.88 -2.59 -6.70
C ILE A 103 -10.06 -1.98 -7.43
N SER A 104 -9.90 -1.66 -8.71
CA SER A 104 -10.97 -1.07 -9.53
C SER A 104 -10.99 -1.63 -10.94
N LYS A 105 -12.12 -1.46 -11.62
CA LYS A 105 -12.27 -1.73 -13.06
C LYS A 105 -13.30 -0.76 -13.66
N THR A 106 -13.26 -0.61 -14.97
CA THR A 106 -14.33 0.05 -15.72
C THR A 106 -14.89 -0.92 -16.75
N CYS A 107 -16.15 -1.30 -16.60
CA CYS A 107 -16.87 -2.14 -17.55
C CYS A 107 -17.84 -1.31 -18.40
N THR A 108 -18.00 -1.70 -19.67
CA THR A 108 -18.90 -1.01 -20.60
C THR A 108 -20.39 -1.10 -20.22
N LYS A 109 -20.80 -2.12 -19.47
CA LYS A 109 -22.21 -2.36 -19.10
C LYS A 109 -22.52 -1.85 -17.70
N GLU A 110 -21.69 -2.17 -16.72
CA GLU A 110 -21.92 -1.85 -15.30
C GLU A 110 -21.21 -0.56 -14.85
N GLY A 111 -20.36 0.01 -15.70
CA GLY A 111 -19.59 1.21 -15.39
C GLY A 111 -18.39 0.91 -14.49
N TYR A 112 -18.06 1.88 -13.64
CA TYR A 112 -16.93 1.79 -12.71
C TYR A 112 -17.33 0.98 -11.46
N GLU A 113 -16.49 0.02 -11.08
CA GLU A 113 -16.62 -0.74 -9.85
C GLU A 113 -15.28 -0.69 -9.10
N GLU A 114 -15.33 -0.57 -7.77
CA GLU A 114 -14.15 -0.58 -6.92
C GLU A 114 -14.39 -1.27 -5.58
N LYS A 115 -13.30 -1.66 -4.92
CA LYS A 115 -13.28 -1.97 -3.51
C LYS A 115 -12.00 -1.46 -2.88
N VAL A 116 -12.14 -0.93 -1.67
CA VAL A 116 -11.04 -0.32 -0.91
C VAL A 116 -10.81 -1.14 0.35
N LEU A 117 -9.56 -1.56 0.57
CA LEU A 117 -9.07 -2.06 1.85
C LEU A 117 -8.54 -0.87 2.65
N PRO A 118 -9.19 -0.47 3.75
CA PRO A 118 -8.67 0.58 4.61
C PRO A 118 -7.44 0.09 5.37
N ILE A 119 -6.42 0.95 5.45
CA ILE A 119 -5.15 0.67 6.11
C ILE A 119 -4.82 1.85 7.02
N THR A 120 -4.40 1.60 8.25
CA THR A 120 -3.93 2.63 9.18
C THR A 120 -2.51 2.30 9.62
N SER A 121 -1.58 3.19 9.28
CA SER A 121 -0.18 3.09 9.67
C SER A 121 0.03 3.85 10.97
N LEU A 122 0.54 3.17 12.00
CA LEU A 122 0.76 3.76 13.32
C LEU A 122 2.21 4.25 13.47
N VAL A 123 2.41 5.22 14.36
CA VAL A 123 3.74 5.59 14.85
C VAL A 123 4.32 4.38 15.62
N PRO A 124 5.60 4.02 15.43
CA PRO A 124 6.21 2.93 16.18
C PRO A 124 6.32 3.26 17.67
N GLU A 125 5.85 2.37 18.54
CA GLU A 125 5.91 2.56 19.99
C GLU A 125 7.23 2.04 20.62
N SER A 126 7.99 1.22 19.88
CA SER A 126 9.19 0.55 20.38
C SER A 126 10.48 1.11 19.77
N SER A 127 11.52 1.24 20.58
CA SER A 127 12.88 1.53 20.12
C SER A 127 13.44 0.46 19.20
N ASP A 128 12.92 -0.77 19.30
CA ASP A 128 13.38 -1.92 18.53
C ASP A 128 12.61 -2.06 17.21
N ALA A 129 11.64 -1.19 16.92
CA ALA A 129 10.94 -1.18 15.65
C ALA A 129 11.89 -0.83 14.49
N LEU A 130 11.64 -1.38 13.29
CA LEU A 130 12.49 -1.16 12.10
C LEU A 130 12.69 0.32 11.79
N TRP A 131 11.62 1.12 11.87
CA TRP A 131 11.68 2.58 11.72
C TRP A 131 12.62 3.22 12.74
N SER A 132 12.50 2.85 14.02
CA SER A 132 13.33 3.40 15.11
C SER A 132 14.81 3.06 14.91
N GLN A 133 15.12 1.83 14.52
CA GLN A 133 16.49 1.41 14.21
C GLN A 133 17.06 2.21 13.04
N ALA A 134 16.31 2.29 11.93
CA ALA A 134 16.69 3.04 10.73
C ALA A 134 16.89 4.53 11.02
N TRP A 135 16.01 5.15 11.79
CA TRP A 135 16.14 6.56 12.16
C TRP A 135 17.42 6.84 12.95
N ASN A 136 17.79 5.91 13.84
CA ASN A 136 18.98 5.98 14.70
C ASN A 136 20.31 5.62 14.01
N GLY A 137 20.33 5.46 12.69
CA GLY A 137 21.57 5.17 11.93
C GLY A 137 21.91 3.68 11.85
N VAL A 138 20.95 2.80 12.11
CA VAL A 138 21.11 1.35 11.91
C VAL A 138 20.28 0.94 10.72
N TYR A 139 20.94 0.57 9.61
CA TYR A 139 20.24 -0.07 8.51
C TYR A 139 19.75 -1.46 8.95
N PRO A 140 18.44 -1.72 9.00
CA PRO A 140 17.90 -2.88 9.73
C PRO A 140 17.79 -4.15 8.87
N PHE A 141 18.37 -4.15 7.67
CA PHE A 141 18.30 -5.27 6.73
C PHE A 141 19.70 -5.80 6.42
N ASP A 142 19.78 -7.09 6.16
CA ASP A 142 21.03 -7.78 5.84
C ASP A 142 21.37 -7.61 4.35
N GLU A 143 21.83 -6.42 3.96
CA GLU A 143 22.28 -6.15 2.59
C GLU A 143 23.79 -6.33 2.45
N PRO A 144 24.27 -7.17 1.52
CA PRO A 144 25.70 -7.31 1.27
C PRO A 144 26.24 -6.07 0.54
N GLY A 145 27.34 -5.50 1.02
CA GLY A 145 28.10 -4.47 0.32
C GLY A 145 28.41 -3.23 1.15
N ASP A 146 28.78 -2.13 0.46
CA ASP A 146 29.09 -0.84 1.08
C ASP A 146 27.80 0.00 1.20
N VAL A 147 27.08 -0.21 2.31
CA VAL A 147 25.92 0.61 2.67
C VAL A 147 26.40 1.91 3.28
N ARG A 148 25.96 3.03 2.69
CA ARG A 148 26.23 4.38 3.20
C ARG A 148 24.95 5.10 3.50
N GLU A 149 25.04 6.07 4.40
CA GLU A 149 23.91 6.87 4.82
C GLU A 149 24.20 8.37 4.75
N ALA A 150 23.15 9.16 4.61
CA ALA A 150 23.17 10.59 4.83
C ALA A 150 21.94 11.02 5.60
N TYR A 151 22.09 12.08 6.39
CA TYR A 151 21.04 12.70 7.17
C TYR A 151 20.93 14.18 6.82
N GLY A 152 19.72 14.68 6.63
CA GLY A 152 19.46 16.10 6.39
C GLY A 152 18.13 16.35 5.69
N ALA A 153 17.94 17.59 5.24
CA ALA A 153 16.75 17.97 4.48
C ALA A 153 16.77 17.33 3.08
N PRO A 154 15.68 16.66 2.66
CA PRO A 154 15.59 16.08 1.32
C PRO A 154 15.31 17.15 0.26
N ILE A 155 15.91 16.98 -0.91
CA ILE A 155 15.62 17.76 -2.11
C ILE A 155 15.24 16.79 -3.21
N VAL A 156 14.03 16.93 -3.75
CA VAL A 156 13.57 16.16 -4.92
C VAL A 156 13.52 17.07 -6.13
N HIS A 157 14.26 16.72 -7.17
CA HIS A 157 14.29 17.47 -8.43
C HIS A 157 14.54 16.53 -9.61
N ASP A 158 13.71 16.62 -10.65
CA ASP A 158 13.83 15.82 -11.88
C ASP A 158 14.02 14.31 -11.63
N GLY A 159 13.22 13.75 -10.71
CA GLY A 159 13.28 12.34 -10.32
C GLY A 159 14.52 11.96 -9.49
N THR A 160 15.36 12.91 -9.11
CA THR A 160 16.53 12.68 -8.24
C THR A 160 16.19 13.11 -6.81
N LEU A 161 16.49 12.23 -5.84
CA LEU A 161 16.44 12.55 -4.40
C LEU A 161 17.86 12.80 -3.90
N ALA A 162 18.09 13.98 -3.31
CA ALA A 162 19.33 14.33 -2.65
C ALA A 162 19.13 14.52 -1.15
N VAL A 163 20.03 13.96 -0.35
CA VAL A 163 20.08 14.11 1.12
C VAL A 163 21.55 14.24 1.51
N GLY A 164 21.95 15.41 2.01
CA GLY A 164 23.36 15.69 2.33
C GLY A 164 24.27 15.49 1.11
N ALA A 165 25.23 14.58 1.23
CA ALA A 165 26.17 14.24 0.15
C ALA A 165 25.68 13.11 -0.77
N LEU A 166 24.56 12.45 -0.45
CA LEU A 166 23.98 11.39 -1.28
C LEU A 166 22.99 12.00 -2.29
N SER A 167 23.06 11.53 -3.52
CA SER A 167 22.14 11.88 -4.59
C SER A 167 21.86 10.64 -5.42
N ILE A 168 20.58 10.30 -5.58
CA ILE A 168 20.11 9.04 -6.15
C ILE A 168 18.96 9.29 -7.12
N LEU A 169 18.95 8.55 -8.22
CA LEU A 169 17.82 8.54 -9.14
C LEU A 169 16.70 7.66 -8.56
N LEU A 170 15.50 8.21 -8.42
CA LEU A 170 14.33 7.46 -8.00
C LEU A 170 13.77 6.63 -9.17
N PRO A 171 13.16 5.47 -8.89
CA PRO A 171 12.41 4.73 -9.90
C PRO A 171 11.28 5.58 -10.50
N THR A 172 11.07 5.50 -11.82
CA THR A 172 10.13 6.37 -12.55
C THR A 172 8.68 6.32 -12.05
N ASN A 173 8.28 5.19 -11.46
CA ASN A 173 6.92 4.98 -10.97
C ASN A 173 6.77 5.23 -9.46
N MET A 174 7.85 5.65 -8.78
CA MET A 174 7.81 5.91 -7.36
C MET A 174 7.35 7.34 -7.09
N GLN A 175 6.33 7.48 -6.25
CA GLN A 175 5.87 8.76 -5.72
C GLN A 175 6.19 8.80 -4.22
N LEU A 176 7.08 9.72 -3.86
CA LEU A 176 7.33 10.09 -2.46
C LEU A 176 6.22 11.03 -1.98
N PRO A 177 5.97 11.12 -0.66
CA PRO A 177 5.01 12.08 -0.13
C PRO A 177 5.51 13.51 -0.38
N ASP A 178 4.59 14.42 -0.68
CA ASP A 178 4.86 15.84 -0.88
C ASP A 178 3.96 16.66 0.07
N PRO A 179 4.51 17.37 1.07
CA PRO A 179 5.95 17.54 1.33
C PRO A 179 6.60 16.31 1.98
N LEU A 180 7.90 16.13 1.74
CA LEU A 180 8.74 15.26 2.55
C LEU A 180 9.02 15.89 3.93
N PRO A 181 9.35 15.08 4.95
CA PRO A 181 9.79 15.59 6.26
C PRO A 181 10.99 16.53 6.16
N GLU A 182 11.10 17.50 7.06
CA GLU A 182 12.21 18.48 7.10
C GLU A 182 13.58 17.82 7.26
N SER A 183 13.62 16.62 7.83
CA SER A 183 14.83 15.82 7.96
C SER A 183 14.52 14.36 7.72
N VAL A 184 15.36 13.74 6.91
CA VAL A 184 15.30 12.32 6.58
C VAL A 184 16.70 11.72 6.72
N ARG A 185 16.74 10.41 6.87
CA ARG A 185 17.94 9.60 6.67
C ARG A 185 17.73 8.74 5.41
N LEU A 186 18.69 8.82 4.51
CA LEU A 186 18.73 8.02 3.30
C LEU A 186 19.88 7.00 3.41
N TYR A 187 19.57 5.74 3.15
CA TYR A 187 20.53 4.66 2.99
C TYR A 187 20.66 4.29 1.51
N ALA A 188 21.89 4.06 1.06
CA ALA A 188 22.19 3.66 -0.30
C ALA A 188 23.30 2.60 -0.34
N LEU A 189 23.17 1.64 -1.27
CA LEU A 189 24.18 0.64 -1.57
C LEU A 189 25.13 1.16 -2.65
N TYR A 190 26.42 1.06 -2.39
CA TYR A 190 27.47 1.27 -3.39
C TYR A 190 27.95 -0.08 -3.90
N ASP A 191 27.60 -0.40 -5.14
CA ASP A 191 28.06 -1.61 -5.81
C ASP A 191 28.59 -1.31 -7.21
N SER A 192 29.83 -1.73 -7.48
CA SER A 192 30.43 -1.71 -8.81
C SER A 192 30.39 -0.34 -9.53
N GLY A 193 30.44 0.76 -8.77
CA GLY A 193 30.40 2.13 -9.28
C GLY A 193 28.99 2.71 -9.47
N SER A 194 27.95 1.93 -9.17
CA SER A 194 26.56 2.36 -9.11
C SER A 194 26.14 2.67 -7.67
N VAL A 195 25.15 3.54 -7.51
CA VAL A 195 24.53 3.88 -6.22
C VAL A 195 23.05 3.53 -6.30
N PHE A 196 22.60 2.63 -5.43
CA PHE A 196 21.21 2.19 -5.38
C PHE A 196 20.55 2.68 -4.09
N PRO A 197 19.35 3.28 -4.15
CA PRO A 197 18.61 3.56 -2.93
C PRO A 197 18.26 2.25 -2.22
N LEU A 198 18.32 2.26 -0.88
CA LEU A 198 17.89 1.14 -0.05
C LEU A 198 16.68 1.50 0.81
N LEU A 199 16.77 2.61 1.53
CA LEU A 199 15.75 3.02 2.50
C LEU A 199 15.77 4.54 2.69
N LEU A 200 14.60 5.15 2.69
CA LEU A 200 14.38 6.52 3.12
C LEU A 200 13.51 6.50 4.37
N VAL A 201 14.01 7.04 5.48
CA VAL A 201 13.29 7.13 6.75
C VAL A 201 13.25 8.56 7.24
N GLY A 202 12.10 9.01 7.72
CA GLY A 202 11.91 10.35 8.27
C GLY A 202 10.82 10.33 9.33
N ASP A 203 10.50 11.50 9.86
CA ASP A 203 9.30 11.67 10.67
C ASP A 203 8.08 11.19 9.87
N ASP A 204 7.34 10.23 10.42
CA ASP A 204 6.18 9.62 9.78
C ASP A 204 6.39 8.96 8.39
N VAL A 205 7.63 8.71 7.95
CA VAL A 205 7.96 8.17 6.62
C VAL A 205 8.92 6.98 6.67
N PHE A 206 8.65 5.92 5.89
CA PHE A 206 9.49 4.73 5.75
C PHE A 206 9.34 4.11 4.34
N TYR A 207 10.20 4.52 3.40
CA TYR A 207 10.17 4.05 2.01
C TYR A 207 11.30 3.09 1.71
N ARG A 208 10.95 1.86 1.33
CA ARG A 208 11.88 0.79 0.94
C ARG A 208 12.16 0.79 -0.55
N PHE A 209 13.40 0.46 -0.89
CA PHE A 209 13.91 0.34 -2.25
C PHE A 209 14.73 -0.94 -2.46
N ASP A 210 15.08 -1.63 -1.38
CA ASP A 210 15.86 -2.88 -1.37
C ASP A 210 15.23 -3.97 -2.27
N HIS A 211 13.90 -4.03 -2.36
CA HIS A 211 13.17 -4.93 -3.25
C HIS A 211 13.50 -4.76 -4.75
N LEU A 212 14.10 -3.64 -5.16
CA LEU A 212 14.46 -3.33 -6.55
C LEU A 212 15.84 -3.86 -6.97
N ILE A 213 16.62 -4.40 -6.02
CA ILE A 213 18.02 -4.82 -6.25
C ILE A 213 18.11 -6.32 -6.58
N ASN A 214 17.00 -7.06 -6.46
CA ASN A 214 16.92 -8.51 -6.72
C ASN A 214 16.90 -8.90 -8.20
#